data_AF-A0A840X8M0-F1
#
_entry.id   AF-A0A840X8M0-F1
#
_cell.length_a   1.000
_cell.length_b   1.000
_cell.length_c   1.000
_cell.angle_alpha   90.00
_cell.angle_beta   90.00
_cell.angle_gamma   90.00
#
_symmetry.space_group_name_H-M   'P 1'
#
loop_
_entity.id
_entity.type
_entity.pdbx_description
1 polymer ?
#
loop_
_entity_poly.entity_id
_entity_poly.type
_entity_poly.pdbx_seq_one_letter_code
_entity_poly.pdbx_strand_id
1 'polypeptide(L)'
;MHTTIPALHVGQGTHQAGLTVFPVWVDAPRIGMLDWAPASLRISERAEGAAVDTLEAENLADRSLVALEGDLLEGGWQNRMLARSLVLAPRERRPLPALCVEQGRWGGGADHSAGGRRASLVVR
;
A
#
# COMPACT_ATOMS: atom_id res chain seq x y z
N MET A 1 -14.87 15.46 -10.43
CA MET A 1 -15.55 14.18 -10.71
C MET A 1 -16.23 13.75 -9.42
N HIS A 2 -17.55 13.60 -9.41
CA HIS A 2 -18.24 12.98 -8.27
C HIS A 2 -18.25 11.48 -8.48
N THR A 3 -17.62 10.75 -7.56
CA THR A 3 -17.72 9.30 -7.51
C THR A 3 -18.94 8.96 -6.68
N THR A 4 -19.99 8.46 -7.32
CA THR A 4 -21.16 7.95 -6.61
C THR A 4 -20.82 6.58 -6.03
N ILE A 5 -20.86 6.44 -4.72
CA ILE A 5 -20.68 5.13 -4.08
C ILE A 5 -21.99 4.35 -4.28
N PRO A 6 -21.95 3.14 -4.87
CA PRO A 6 -23.15 2.31 -5.02
C PRO A 6 -23.74 1.92 -3.66
N ALA A 7 -24.97 1.42 -3.66
CA ALA A 7 -25.63 0.97 -2.45
C ALA A 7 -24.73 -0.04 -1.69
N LEU A 8 -24.44 0.29 -0.43
CA LEU A 8 -23.61 -0.52 0.44
C LEU A 8 -24.51 -1.47 1.24
N HIS A 9 -24.19 -2.75 1.22
CA HIS A 9 -24.84 -3.79 1.98
C HIS A 9 -23.93 -4.23 3.11
N VAL A 10 -24.50 -4.38 4.31
CA VAL A 10 -23.80 -4.95 5.47
C VAL A 10 -24.51 -6.25 5.82
N GLY A 11 -23.77 -7.36 5.77
CA GLY A 11 -24.31 -8.66 6.08
C GLY A 11 -24.36 -8.95 7.57
N GLN A 12 -24.77 -10.17 7.90
CA GLN A 12 -24.76 -10.65 9.28
C GLN A 12 -23.32 -10.75 9.79
N GLY A 13 -23.10 -10.25 11.01
CA GLY A 13 -21.80 -10.28 11.66
C GLY A 13 -21.46 -11.68 12.16
N THR A 14 -20.22 -12.13 11.91
CA THR A 14 -19.65 -13.32 12.53
C THR A 14 -18.85 -12.89 13.76
N HIS A 15 -19.19 -13.43 14.93
CA HIS A 15 -18.54 -13.10 16.19
C HIS A 15 -17.59 -14.21 16.64
N GLN A 16 -16.38 -13.83 17.04
CA GLN A 16 -15.40 -14.71 17.68
C GLN A 16 -14.66 -13.98 18.80
N ALA A 17 -14.80 -14.47 20.03
CA ALA A 17 -14.24 -13.88 21.25
C ALA A 17 -14.66 -12.41 21.47
N GLY A 18 -13.78 -11.44 21.20
CA GLY A 18 -14.08 -10.00 21.32
C GLY A 18 -14.16 -9.29 19.96
N LEU A 19 -14.17 -10.04 18.85
CA LEU A 19 -14.16 -9.51 17.50
C LEU A 19 -15.46 -9.89 16.78
N THR A 20 -16.14 -8.90 16.20
CA THR A 20 -17.23 -9.13 15.25
C THR A 20 -16.80 -8.66 13.87
N VAL A 21 -16.88 -9.53 12.88
CA VAL A 21 -16.59 -9.20 11.48
C VAL A 21 -17.89 -9.14 10.70
N PHE A 22 -18.18 -7.99 10.10
CA PHE A 22 -19.31 -7.79 9.22
C PHE A 22 -18.83 -7.81 7.76
N PRO A 23 -19.35 -8.71 6.90
CA PRO A 23 -19.08 -8.63 5.47
C PRO A 23 -19.79 -7.40 4.89
N VAL A 24 -19.07 -6.67 4.03
CA VAL A 24 -19.56 -5.48 3.34
C VAL A 24 -19.40 -5.67 1.84
N TRP A 25 -20.44 -5.40 1.06
CA TRP A 25 -20.41 -5.49 -0.40
C TRP A 25 -21.30 -4.42 -1.04
N VAL A 26 -21.19 -4.28 -2.35
CA VAL A 26 -21.98 -3.36 -3.16
C VAL A 26 -22.57 -4.09 -4.36
N ASP A 27 -23.67 -3.57 -4.92
CA ASP A 27 -24.25 -4.06 -6.16
C ASP A 27 -23.43 -3.57 -7.37
N ALA A 28 -22.19 -4.04 -7.47
CA ALA A 28 -21.27 -3.74 -8.56
C ALA A 28 -20.70 -5.03 -9.17
N PRO A 29 -20.27 -5.00 -10.45
CA PRO A 29 -19.55 -6.12 -11.02
C PRO A 29 -18.36 -6.52 -10.14
N ARG A 30 -18.14 -7.83 -9.99
CA ARG A 30 -16.98 -8.35 -9.28
C ARG A 30 -15.72 -7.77 -9.91
N ILE A 31 -14.97 -7.02 -9.13
CA ILE A 31 -13.59 -6.66 -9.47
C ILE A 31 -12.78 -7.96 -9.41
N GLY A 32 -11.92 -8.19 -10.40
CA GLY A 32 -11.04 -9.36 -10.43
C GLY A 32 -10.20 -9.49 -9.16
N MET A 33 -9.54 -10.64 -9.00
CA MET A 33 -8.71 -10.89 -7.81
C MET A 33 -7.58 -9.86 -7.70
N LEU A 34 -7.45 -9.24 -6.53
CA LEU A 34 -6.36 -8.33 -6.22
C LEU A 34 -5.12 -9.12 -5.78
N ASP A 35 -3.93 -8.72 -6.24
CA ASP A 35 -2.68 -9.12 -5.61
C ASP A 35 -2.38 -8.29 -4.38
N TRP A 36 -1.77 -8.91 -3.40
CA TRP A 36 -1.29 -8.28 -2.18
C TRP A 36 0.01 -8.94 -1.68
N ALA A 37 0.61 -9.81 -2.51
CA ALA A 37 1.88 -10.43 -2.19
C ALA A 37 3.00 -9.36 -2.24
N PRO A 38 3.84 -9.26 -1.18
CA PRO A 38 4.96 -8.31 -1.19
C PRO A 38 5.91 -8.49 -2.36
N ALA A 39 6.12 -9.73 -2.83
CA ALA A 39 6.97 -10.03 -3.98
C ALA A 39 6.42 -9.48 -5.32
N SER A 40 5.13 -9.14 -5.38
CA SER A 40 4.49 -8.56 -6.56
C SER A 40 4.63 -7.03 -6.61
N LEU A 41 5.13 -6.39 -5.54
CA LEU A 41 5.32 -4.95 -5.46
C LEU A 41 6.81 -4.63 -5.33
N ARG A 42 7.39 -3.99 -6.36
CA ARG A 42 8.72 -3.37 -6.23
C ARG A 42 8.55 -1.93 -5.78
N ILE A 43 9.32 -1.54 -4.77
CA ILE A 43 9.44 -0.13 -4.37
C ILE A 43 10.90 0.27 -4.41
N SER A 44 11.18 1.42 -5.02
CA SER A 44 12.53 1.97 -5.12
C SER A 44 12.58 3.48 -4.89
N GLU A 45 13.77 3.99 -4.62
CA GLU A 45 14.06 5.41 -4.80
C GLU A 45 13.76 5.85 -6.24
N ARG A 46 13.46 7.13 -6.41
CA ARG A 46 13.12 7.70 -7.71
C ARG A 46 14.35 7.86 -8.59
N ALA A 47 14.19 7.59 -9.88
CA ALA A 47 15.25 7.81 -10.86
C ALA A 47 15.52 9.32 -11.09
N GLU A 48 14.52 10.17 -10.88
CA GLU A 48 14.63 11.62 -11.09
C GLU A 48 15.39 12.35 -9.97
N GLY A 49 15.68 11.66 -8.87
CA GLY A 49 16.51 12.19 -7.78
C GLY A 49 15.94 11.97 -6.38
N ALA A 50 16.65 12.55 -5.42
CA ALA A 50 16.35 12.50 -4.00
C ALA A 50 14.97 13.06 -3.64
N ALA A 51 14.07 12.24 -3.08
CA ALA A 51 12.81 12.68 -2.51
C ALA A 51 12.50 11.89 -1.23
N VAL A 52 12.34 12.58 -0.10
CA VAL A 52 12.05 11.91 1.19
C VAL A 52 10.62 11.39 1.21
N ASP A 53 9.68 12.17 0.68
CA ASP A 53 8.23 11.93 0.77
C ASP A 53 7.65 11.13 -0.41
N THR A 54 8.49 10.76 -1.39
CA THR A 54 8.05 10.13 -2.63
C THR A 54 8.97 8.98 -3.01
N LEU A 55 8.40 7.80 -3.24
CA LEU A 55 9.07 6.63 -3.79
C LEU A 55 8.44 6.24 -5.13
N GLU A 56 9.12 5.39 -5.90
CA GLU A 56 8.53 4.76 -7.08
C GLU A 56 7.99 3.37 -6.71
N ALA A 57 6.75 3.07 -7.12
CA ALA A 57 6.22 1.71 -7.04
C ALA A 57 5.96 1.13 -8.42
N GLU A 58 6.18 -0.17 -8.53
CA GLU A 58 5.90 -0.97 -9.71
C GLU A 58 5.15 -2.24 -9.32
N ASN A 59 4.00 -2.46 -9.96
CA ASN A 59 3.29 -3.73 -9.89
C ASN A 59 3.92 -4.74 -10.85
N LEU A 60 4.55 -5.77 -10.32
CA LEU A 60 5.20 -6.83 -11.10
C LEU A 60 4.24 -7.95 -11.53
N ALA A 61 2.96 -7.89 -11.16
CA ALA A 61 1.96 -8.88 -11.50
C ALA A 61 1.12 -8.48 -12.74
N ASP A 62 0.50 -9.49 -13.35
CA ASP A 62 -0.48 -9.34 -14.45
C ASP A 62 -1.92 -9.10 -13.95
N ARG A 63 -2.07 -8.74 -12.67
CA ARG A 63 -3.34 -8.39 -12.03
C ARG A 63 -3.17 -7.12 -11.20
N SER A 64 -4.26 -6.43 -10.90
CA SER A 64 -4.21 -5.24 -10.05
C SER A 64 -3.67 -5.60 -8.67
N LEU A 65 -2.77 -4.77 -8.15
CA LEU A 65 -2.13 -4.96 -6.84
C LEU A 65 -2.59 -3.90 -5.86
N VAL A 66 -2.84 -4.30 -4.62
CA VAL A 66 -3.14 -3.40 -3.50
C VAL A 66 -1.97 -3.35 -2.52
N ALA A 67 -1.63 -2.14 -2.09
CA ALA A 67 -0.73 -1.88 -0.96
C ALA A 67 -1.43 -0.92 -0.01
N LEU A 68 -1.25 -1.12 1.30
CA LEU A 68 -2.07 -0.44 2.30
C LEU A 68 -1.27 0.61 3.05
N GLU A 69 -1.94 1.71 3.40
CA GLU A 69 -1.37 2.74 4.28
C GLU A 69 -0.78 2.12 5.54
N GLY A 70 0.38 2.60 5.99
CA GLY A 70 1.05 2.04 7.16
C GLY A 70 2.03 0.93 6.83
N ASP A 71 2.02 0.34 5.64
CA ASP A 71 2.97 -0.72 5.27
C ASP A 71 4.40 -0.19 5.35
N LEU A 72 5.25 -0.90 6.10
CA LEU A 72 6.64 -0.52 6.32
C LEU A 72 7.51 -0.98 5.16
N LEU A 73 8.32 -0.04 4.66
CA LEU A 73 9.21 -0.17 3.52
C LEU A 73 10.64 -0.04 4.04
N GLU A 74 11.32 -1.18 4.12
CA GLU A 74 12.63 -1.28 4.74
C GLU A 74 13.73 -1.36 3.67
N GLY A 75 14.80 -0.57 3.85
CA GLY A 75 15.89 -0.46 2.90
C GLY A 75 15.96 0.93 2.28
N GLY A 76 16.23 0.99 0.98
CA GLY A 76 16.42 2.23 0.25
C GLY A 76 17.48 3.13 0.86
N TRP A 77 17.30 4.44 0.70
CA TRP A 77 18.11 5.45 1.38
C TRP A 77 17.68 5.71 2.82
N GLN A 78 16.45 5.35 3.15
CA GLN A 78 15.85 5.48 4.46
C GLN A 78 14.57 4.61 4.53
N ASN A 79 14.30 4.01 5.68
CA ASN A 79 13.06 3.29 5.90
C ASN A 79 11.88 4.27 5.91
N ARG A 80 10.83 3.89 5.19
CA ARG A 80 9.63 4.70 5.04
C ARG A 80 8.39 3.86 5.29
N MET A 81 7.25 4.49 5.53
CA MET A 81 5.95 3.82 5.47
C MET A 81 5.12 4.36 4.31
N LEU A 82 4.23 3.54 3.79
CA LEU A 82 3.27 3.96 2.79
C LEU A 82 2.30 4.98 3.39
N ALA A 83 2.23 6.18 2.80
CA ALA A 83 1.44 7.28 3.38
C ALA A 83 -0.06 7.17 3.07
N ARG A 84 -0.46 6.38 2.06
CA ARG A 84 -1.85 6.16 1.65
C ARG A 84 -2.00 4.80 0.98
N SER A 85 -3.14 4.13 1.20
CA SER A 85 -3.47 2.91 0.46
C SER A 85 -3.59 3.19 -1.03
N LEU A 86 -3.15 2.25 -1.86
CA LEU A 86 -3.16 2.39 -3.30
C LEU A 86 -3.51 1.08 -3.99
N VAL A 87 -4.12 1.22 -5.16
CA VAL A 87 -4.25 0.14 -6.14
C VAL A 87 -3.39 0.51 -7.34
N LEU A 88 -2.62 -0.44 -7.83
CA LEU A 88 -1.86 -0.37 -9.07
C LEU A 88 -2.51 -1.27 -10.10
N ALA A 89 -2.71 -0.77 -11.31
CA ALA A 89 -3.08 -1.59 -12.46
C ALA A 89 -1.96 -2.61 -12.76
N PRO A 90 -2.25 -3.69 -13.52
CA PRO A 90 -1.22 -4.64 -13.94
C PRO A 90 -0.05 -3.92 -14.62
N ARG A 91 1.19 -4.25 -14.22
CA ARG A 91 2.42 -3.65 -14.77
C ARG A 91 2.52 -2.12 -14.62
N GLU A 92 1.66 -1.49 -13.83
CA GLU A 92 1.71 -0.06 -13.61
C GLU A 92 2.94 0.31 -12.77
N ARG A 93 3.63 1.37 -13.20
CA ARG A 93 4.66 2.04 -12.44
C ARG A 93 4.26 3.49 -12.19
N ARG A 94 4.29 3.93 -10.93
CA ARG A 94 4.00 5.32 -10.58
C ARG A 94 4.64 5.76 -9.26
N PRO A 95 4.82 7.07 -9.06
CA PRO A 95 5.21 7.61 -7.76
C PRO A 95 4.11 7.39 -6.72
N LEU A 96 4.53 7.13 -5.48
CA LEU A 96 3.68 7.02 -4.32
C LEU A 96 4.17 7.92 -3.17
N PRO A 97 3.24 8.43 -2.35
CA PRO A 97 3.60 9.20 -1.16
C PRO A 97 4.06 8.26 -0.04
N ALA A 98 5.16 8.63 0.62
CA ALA A 98 5.76 7.88 1.72
C ALA A 98 6.10 8.82 2.88
N LEU A 99 6.17 8.28 4.09
CA LEU A 99 6.59 9.01 5.29
C LEU A 99 7.88 8.40 5.84
N CYS A 100 8.86 9.23 6.16
CA CYS A 100 10.06 8.84 6.89
C CYS A 100 9.69 8.23 8.25
N VAL A 101 10.28 7.09 8.60
CA VAL A 101 10.12 6.46 9.92
C VAL A 101 11.47 6.08 10.55
N GLU A 102 12.56 6.62 10.00
CA GLU A 102 13.92 6.37 10.44
C GLU A 102 14.68 7.70 10.57
N GLN A 103 15.32 7.89 11.73
CA GLN A 103 16.12 9.09 11.98
C GLN A 103 17.54 8.94 11.43
N GLY A 104 18.02 9.97 10.73
CA GLY A 104 19.46 10.21 10.55
C GLY A 104 20.15 9.39 9.46
N ARG A 105 19.53 8.35 8.91
CA ARG A 105 20.05 7.67 7.72
C ARG A 105 19.58 8.34 6.44
N TRP A 106 20.53 8.65 5.56
CA TRP A 106 20.27 9.06 4.18
C TRP A 106 21.35 8.47 3.28
N GLY A 107 21.02 7.33 2.65
CA GLY A 107 21.92 6.57 1.80
C GLY A 107 21.71 5.06 1.94
N GLY A 108 22.21 4.29 0.97
CA GLY A 108 22.00 2.84 0.91
C GLY A 108 21.72 2.36 -0.51
N GLY A 109 21.10 1.19 -0.61
CA GLY A 109 20.57 0.68 -1.89
C GLY A 109 19.38 1.50 -2.38
N ALA A 110 18.94 1.25 -3.61
CA ALA A 110 17.77 1.93 -4.17
C ALA A 110 16.46 1.22 -3.83
N ASP A 111 16.50 -0.07 -3.50
CA ASP A 111 15.30 -0.89 -3.35
C ASP A 111 14.83 -1.00 -1.90
N HIS A 112 13.51 -1.10 -1.74
CA HIS A 112 12.82 -1.33 -0.48
C HIS A 112 12.19 -2.72 -0.46
N SER A 113 12.07 -3.27 0.74
CA SER A 113 11.39 -4.53 1.02
C SER A 113 10.18 -4.30 1.91
N ALA A 114 9.06 -4.97 1.60
CA ALA A 114 7.88 -4.98 2.45
C ALA A 114 7.75 -6.34 3.14
N GLY A 115 7.88 -6.34 4.47
CA GLY A 115 7.86 -7.57 5.30
C GLY A 115 6.52 -7.86 5.99
N GLY A 116 5.45 -7.15 5.62
CA GLY A 116 4.16 -7.21 6.31
C GLY A 116 4.13 -6.50 7.67
N ARG A 117 5.24 -5.84 8.07
CA ARG A 117 5.28 -4.94 9.21
C ARG A 117 4.60 -3.64 8.86
N ARG A 118 4.03 -2.97 9.86
CA ARG A 118 3.33 -1.70 9.69
C ARG A 118 3.80 -0.68 10.71
N ALA A 119 3.96 0.56 10.29
CA ALA A 119 4.26 1.69 11.14
C ALA A 119 2.99 2.50 11.44
N SER A 120 2.94 3.11 12.61
CA SER A 120 1.86 4.02 12.98
C SER A 120 2.08 5.39 12.34
N LEU A 121 0.99 6.03 11.90
CA LEU A 121 0.99 7.43 11.45
C LEU A 121 1.45 8.43 12.53
N VAL A 122 1.54 8.00 13.79
CA VAL A 122 2.01 8.82 14.92
C VAL A 122 3.54 8.87 14.99
N VAL A 123 4.26 8.01 14.26
CA VAL A 123 5.71 8.09 14.14
C VAL A 123 6.05 9.35 13.33
N ARG A 124 6.61 10.36 14.00
CA ARG A 124 7.18 11.58 13.43
C ARG A 124 8.63 11.69 13.82
#